data_AF-A0A0W0ZKU3-F1
#
_entry.id   AF-A0A0W0ZKU3-F1
#
_cell.length_a   1.000
_cell.length_b   1.000
_cell.length_c   1.000
_cell.angle_alpha   90.00
_cell.angle_beta   90.00
_cell.angle_gamma   90.00
#
_symmetry.space_group_name_H-M   'P 1'
#
loop_
_entity.id
_entity.type
_entity.pdbx_description
1 polymer ?
#
loop_
_entity_poly.entity_id
_entity_poly.type
_entity_poly.pdbx_seq_one_letter_code
_entity_poly.pdbx_strand_id
1 'polypeptide(L)'
;MFSKKLSGFFRASNSVKSMQPKEWLDAQFKASALDKQFPEVLRERTQNSAKVYYNEHYFAHNDTDAPFSLRRALSKTTAVSVAGDRTGIFQNGTPFPASSDYFARIPLTHPELLSPVERLSGAKKIIFSNSSVLASGGYPAMNPRVMKKKPHDVGIFSLAGACFENLYLHYSLFMLDPINSKIDSPMFAHLFEKVPTDFKDAQSSLGPYDSNGTLTRIRTGLPLLARSASNMFYPSFTKKNAVLFLSEAYFRYQLEDISMLLTAVNDAAQKAGKPALLKATAVGMGFFAKINEQYDIQHLLYPHYLRAFQKLLQKHSYPWIAKVEFPTFNEPLQQQFDAIMDTPIEKVEVYQRSRDVLEFTEEEIENYFVCAINPADAFSYTGNEWGFGSVEAMIGLNSSLRMDQIPLENPLLLDSNHHIPVRINSAFEAELLDSKTNNLHL
;
A
#
# COMPACT_ATOMS: atom_id res chain seq x y z
N MET A 1 -7.50 13.29 -33.09
CA MET A 1 -7.50 11.95 -33.73
C MET A 1 -6.18 11.26 -33.44
N PHE A 2 -6.19 10.23 -32.61
CA PHE A 2 -5.36 9.01 -32.65
C PHE A 2 -5.68 8.22 -31.38
N SER A 3 -6.82 7.52 -31.40
CA SER A 3 -7.09 6.46 -30.43
C SER A 3 -6.27 5.24 -30.84
N LYS A 4 -5.16 4.97 -30.15
CA LYS A 4 -4.58 3.62 -30.16
C LYS A 4 -5.17 2.86 -28.99
N LYS A 5 -6.13 2.01 -29.32
CA LYS A 5 -6.63 0.93 -28.47
C LYS A 5 -5.44 0.12 -27.96
N LEU A 6 -5.18 0.16 -26.66
CA LEU A 6 -4.35 -0.80 -25.96
C LEU A 6 -5.11 -2.12 -25.88
N SER A 7 -5.04 -2.91 -26.96
CA SER A 7 -5.39 -4.32 -26.93
C SER A 7 -4.14 -5.11 -26.57
N GLY A 8 -4.01 -5.45 -25.28
CA GLY A 8 -2.98 -6.35 -24.76
C GLY A 8 -3.61 -7.29 -23.73
N PHE A 9 -4.04 -8.46 -24.21
CA PHE A 9 -4.34 -9.69 -23.45
C PHE A 9 -5.43 -9.69 -22.36
N PHE A 10 -6.60 -9.11 -22.64
CA PHE A 10 -7.86 -9.68 -22.11
C PHE A 10 -8.76 -10.04 -23.28
N ARG A 11 -8.52 -11.21 -23.89
CA ARG A 11 -9.56 -11.86 -24.69
C ARG A 11 -10.58 -12.42 -23.71
N ALA A 12 -11.76 -11.79 -23.64
CA ALA A 12 -12.95 -12.45 -23.16
C ALA A 12 -13.30 -13.58 -24.16
N SER A 13 -12.86 -14.80 -23.90
CA SER A 13 -13.38 -15.98 -24.58
C SER A 13 -13.15 -17.25 -23.77
N ASN A 14 -14.23 -18.03 -23.64
CA ASN A 14 -14.37 -19.35 -23.01
C ASN A 14 -14.44 -19.30 -21.49
N SER A 15 -15.45 -19.98 -20.93
CA SER A 15 -15.58 -20.23 -19.51
C SER A 15 -14.25 -20.75 -18.96
N VAL A 16 -13.48 -19.88 -18.31
CA VAL A 16 -12.27 -20.31 -17.60
C VAL A 16 -12.77 -21.22 -16.50
N LYS A 17 -12.48 -22.52 -16.65
CA LYS A 17 -12.85 -23.51 -15.65
C LYS A 17 -12.17 -23.12 -14.34
N SER A 18 -12.96 -22.93 -13.29
CA SER A 18 -12.42 -22.70 -11.94
C SER A 18 -11.38 -23.77 -11.61
N MET A 19 -10.22 -23.35 -11.13
CA MET A 19 -9.13 -24.23 -10.70
C MET A 19 -8.98 -24.17 -9.19
N GLN A 20 -8.24 -25.10 -8.59
CA GLN A 20 -7.84 -24.89 -7.19
C GLN A 20 -6.90 -23.69 -7.13
N PRO A 21 -7.00 -22.81 -6.09
CA PRO A 21 -6.18 -21.62 -6.01
C PRO A 21 -4.68 -21.88 -6.21
N LYS A 22 -4.15 -22.95 -5.60
CA LYS A 22 -2.73 -23.29 -5.69
C LYS A 22 -2.32 -23.66 -7.12
N GLU A 23 -3.16 -24.42 -7.83
CA GLU A 23 -2.93 -24.79 -9.23
C GLU A 23 -2.91 -23.56 -10.13
N TRP A 24 -3.80 -22.59 -9.88
CA TRP A 24 -3.81 -21.33 -10.63
C TRP A 24 -2.52 -20.53 -10.38
N LEU A 25 -2.09 -20.42 -9.13
CA LEU A 25 -0.87 -19.69 -8.76
C LEU A 25 0.37 -20.36 -9.39
N ASP A 26 0.47 -21.69 -9.31
CA ASP A 26 1.56 -22.46 -9.93
C ASP A 26 1.60 -22.29 -11.46
N ALA A 27 0.43 -22.19 -12.10
CA ALA A 27 0.35 -21.90 -13.52
C ALA A 27 0.93 -20.50 -13.85
N GLN A 28 0.70 -19.49 -12.99
CA GLN A 28 1.29 -18.15 -13.17
C GLN A 28 2.81 -18.17 -12.97
N PHE A 29 3.32 -18.90 -11.99
CA PHE A 29 4.77 -19.05 -11.80
C PHE A 29 5.45 -19.68 -13.03
N LYS A 30 4.84 -20.73 -13.60
CA LYS A 30 5.33 -21.36 -14.84
C LYS A 30 5.26 -20.43 -16.04
N ALA A 31 4.16 -19.70 -16.20
CA ALA A 31 3.96 -18.78 -17.32
C ALA A 31 4.95 -17.61 -17.31
N SER A 32 5.32 -17.14 -16.11
CA SER A 32 6.34 -16.09 -15.90
C SER A 32 7.77 -16.62 -15.77
N ALA A 33 7.95 -17.94 -15.82
CA ALA A 33 9.21 -18.66 -15.59
C ALA A 33 9.86 -18.34 -14.23
N LEU A 34 9.10 -17.88 -13.24
CA LEU A 34 9.60 -17.61 -11.89
C LEU A 34 9.94 -18.90 -11.15
N ASP A 35 9.20 -19.99 -11.41
CA ASP A 35 9.45 -21.32 -10.84
C ASP A 35 10.87 -21.84 -11.11
N LYS A 36 11.45 -21.49 -12.26
CA LYS A 36 12.81 -21.89 -12.67
C LYS A 36 13.89 -20.96 -12.13
N GLN A 37 13.53 -19.77 -11.65
CA GLN A 37 14.47 -18.73 -11.24
C GLN A 37 14.88 -18.86 -9.77
N PHE A 38 14.07 -19.51 -8.94
CA PHE A 38 14.31 -19.67 -7.50
C PHE A 38 14.36 -21.16 -7.12
N PRO A 39 15.56 -21.75 -6.98
CA PRO A 39 15.71 -23.12 -6.50
C PRO A 39 15.10 -23.32 -5.11
N GLU A 40 14.72 -24.55 -4.78
CA GLU A 40 14.07 -24.91 -3.52
C GLU A 40 14.79 -24.38 -2.27
N VAL A 41 16.10 -24.61 -2.16
CA VAL A 41 16.92 -24.11 -1.04
C VAL A 41 16.86 -22.59 -0.90
N LEU A 42 16.83 -21.86 -2.01
CA LEU A 42 16.69 -20.41 -1.99
C LEU A 42 15.30 -19.99 -1.52
N ARG A 43 14.25 -20.66 -2.02
CA ARG A 43 12.86 -20.38 -1.62
C ARG A 43 12.62 -20.65 -0.14
N GLU A 44 13.09 -21.78 0.39
CA GLU A 44 12.96 -22.08 1.82
C GLU A 44 13.61 -20.99 2.67
N ARG A 45 14.80 -20.52 2.27
CA ARG A 45 15.50 -19.43 2.97
C ARG A 45 14.69 -18.13 2.95
N THR A 46 14.19 -17.71 1.79
CA THR A 46 13.45 -16.45 1.66
C THR A 46 12.09 -16.52 2.34
N GLN A 47 11.37 -17.64 2.22
CA GLN A 47 10.08 -17.88 2.89
C GLN A 47 10.19 -17.89 4.41
N ASN A 48 11.23 -18.51 4.98
CA ASN A 48 11.46 -18.54 6.43
C ASN A 48 11.71 -17.16 7.05
N SER A 49 12.13 -16.18 6.23
CA SER A 49 12.31 -14.80 6.69
C SER A 49 11.01 -14.00 6.79
N ALA A 50 9.91 -14.55 6.27
CA ALA A 50 8.68 -13.80 6.12
C ALA A 50 8.04 -13.45 7.47
N LYS A 51 7.49 -12.25 7.59
CA LYS A 51 6.81 -11.74 8.78
C LYS A 51 5.61 -10.89 8.40
N VAL A 52 4.64 -10.79 9.30
CA VAL A 52 3.50 -9.89 9.17
C VAL A 52 3.50 -8.94 10.36
N TYR A 53 3.86 -7.68 10.14
CA TYR A 53 3.69 -6.61 11.12
C TYR A 53 2.28 -6.04 10.98
N TYR A 54 1.57 -5.83 12.07
CA TYR A 54 0.20 -5.29 12.01
C TYR A 54 -0.09 -4.37 13.19
N ASN A 55 -0.90 -3.35 12.94
CA ASN A 55 -1.33 -2.45 14.01
C ASN A 55 -2.42 -3.14 14.83
N GLU A 56 -2.13 -3.43 16.11
CA GLU A 56 -3.02 -4.21 16.98
C GLU A 56 -4.41 -3.57 17.16
N HIS A 57 -4.53 -2.25 16.98
CA HIS A 57 -5.80 -1.52 17.11
C HIS A 57 -6.86 -1.99 16.11
N TYR A 58 -6.44 -2.48 14.94
CA TYR A 58 -7.32 -2.81 13.83
C TYR A 58 -7.68 -4.27 13.70
N PHE A 59 -7.00 -5.16 14.42
CA PHE A 59 -7.19 -6.59 14.31
C PHE A 59 -7.54 -7.22 15.65
N ALA A 60 -8.70 -7.85 15.69
CA ALA A 60 -9.17 -8.64 16.83
C ALA A 60 -9.22 -10.12 16.42
N HIS A 61 -8.90 -11.03 17.35
CA HIS A 61 -9.02 -12.48 17.14
C HIS A 61 -8.17 -13.03 15.98
N ASN A 62 -6.87 -12.69 15.97
CA ASN A 62 -5.96 -12.81 14.81
C ASN A 62 -5.84 -14.21 14.18
N ASP A 63 -6.03 -15.28 14.95
CA ASP A 63 -5.88 -16.68 14.48
C ASP A 63 -7.19 -17.31 13.98
N THR A 64 -8.30 -16.57 14.06
CA THR A 64 -9.64 -17.05 13.70
C THR A 64 -10.08 -16.54 12.33
N ASP A 65 -11.16 -17.11 11.78
CA ASP A 65 -11.84 -16.58 10.60
C ASP A 65 -12.95 -15.56 10.95
N ALA A 66 -12.89 -14.92 12.13
CA ALA A 66 -13.81 -13.88 12.55
C ALA A 66 -13.55 -12.54 11.84
N PRO A 67 -14.57 -11.67 11.62
CA PRO A 67 -14.38 -10.34 11.05
C PRO A 67 -13.25 -9.57 11.69
N PHE A 68 -12.49 -8.84 10.87
CA PHE A 68 -11.34 -8.05 11.31
C PHE A 68 -10.20 -8.88 11.93
N SER A 69 -10.11 -10.19 11.66
CA SER A 69 -8.92 -10.96 12.01
C SER A 69 -7.80 -10.78 10.99
N LEU A 70 -6.56 -10.88 11.47
CA LEU A 70 -5.38 -10.86 10.60
C LEU A 70 -5.39 -12.01 9.59
N ARG A 71 -5.76 -13.22 10.02
CA ARG A 71 -5.89 -14.39 9.14
C ARG A 71 -6.82 -14.14 7.96
N ARG A 72 -7.98 -13.51 8.17
CA ARG A 72 -8.87 -13.11 7.06
C ARG A 72 -8.21 -12.08 6.17
N ALA A 73 -7.61 -11.05 6.77
CA ALA A 73 -6.95 -9.97 6.03
C ALA A 73 -5.79 -10.44 5.14
N LEU A 74 -5.21 -11.60 5.43
CA LEU A 74 -4.16 -12.24 4.62
C LEU A 74 -4.73 -13.20 3.57
N SER A 75 -5.82 -13.91 3.87
CA SER A 75 -6.30 -15.04 3.05
C SER A 75 -7.51 -14.73 2.16
N LYS A 76 -8.35 -13.74 2.52
CA LYS A 76 -9.62 -13.42 1.83
C LYS A 76 -9.43 -12.31 0.79
N THR A 77 -8.37 -12.44 0.02
CA THR A 77 -7.94 -11.49 -1.02
C THR A 77 -8.23 -12.05 -2.41
N THR A 78 -8.20 -11.19 -3.42
CA THR A 78 -8.23 -11.61 -4.82
C THR A 78 -6.84 -12.03 -5.30
N ALA A 79 -6.72 -12.69 -6.44
CA ALA A 79 -5.41 -12.96 -7.01
C ALA A 79 -4.84 -11.72 -7.69
N VAL A 80 -5.68 -11.02 -8.45
CA VAL A 80 -5.34 -9.79 -9.18
C VAL A 80 -6.52 -8.83 -9.07
N SER A 81 -6.29 -7.58 -8.69
CA SER A 81 -7.29 -6.52 -8.79
C SER A 81 -6.69 -5.29 -9.47
N VAL A 82 -7.36 -4.79 -10.50
CA VAL A 82 -6.93 -3.62 -11.27
C VAL A 82 -8.13 -2.72 -11.59
N ALA A 83 -7.83 -1.50 -12.04
CA ALA A 83 -8.83 -0.54 -12.52
C ALA A 83 -9.97 -0.30 -11.50
N GLY A 84 -9.64 -0.16 -10.21
CA GLY A 84 -10.61 0.14 -9.15
C GLY A 84 -11.63 -0.97 -8.95
N ASP A 85 -11.15 -2.22 -8.85
CA ASP A 85 -11.96 -3.43 -8.70
C ASP A 85 -12.94 -3.74 -9.86
N ARG A 86 -12.86 -3.02 -10.97
CA ARG A 86 -13.70 -3.28 -12.16
C ARG A 86 -13.23 -4.47 -12.98
N THR A 87 -11.97 -4.86 -12.84
CA THR A 87 -11.39 -5.97 -13.60
C THR A 87 -10.34 -6.65 -12.73
N GLY A 88 -10.30 -7.97 -12.81
CA GLY A 88 -9.39 -8.76 -12.00
C GLY A 88 -9.79 -10.22 -12.02
N ILE A 89 -9.10 -11.00 -11.19
CA ILE A 89 -9.22 -12.45 -11.14
C ILE A 89 -9.25 -12.88 -9.68
N PHE A 90 -10.21 -13.73 -9.33
CA PHE A 90 -10.26 -14.40 -8.03
C PHE A 90 -9.14 -15.43 -7.91
N GLN A 91 -8.84 -15.89 -6.68
CA GLN A 91 -7.74 -16.82 -6.45
C GLN A 91 -7.86 -18.14 -7.25
N ASN A 92 -9.09 -18.55 -7.60
CA ASN A 92 -9.38 -19.74 -8.40
C ASN A 92 -9.27 -19.54 -9.93
N GLY A 93 -8.82 -18.35 -10.37
CA GLY A 93 -8.65 -18.01 -11.78
C GLY A 93 -9.90 -17.52 -12.50
N THR A 94 -11.03 -17.42 -11.82
CA THR A 94 -12.26 -16.89 -12.43
C THR A 94 -12.25 -15.36 -12.48
N PRO A 95 -12.73 -14.74 -13.58
CA PRO A 95 -12.75 -13.29 -13.69
C PRO A 95 -13.78 -12.67 -12.74
N PHE A 96 -13.56 -11.41 -12.37
CA PHE A 96 -14.54 -10.67 -11.58
C PHE A 96 -15.89 -10.53 -12.31
N PRO A 97 -17.02 -10.43 -11.56
CA PRO A 97 -18.32 -10.15 -12.14
C PRO A 97 -18.33 -8.81 -12.86
N ALA A 98 -19.18 -8.67 -13.88
CA ALA A 98 -19.33 -7.41 -14.62
C ALA A 98 -20.01 -6.27 -13.82
N SER A 99 -20.54 -6.56 -12.62
CA SER A 99 -21.22 -5.55 -11.81
C SER A 99 -20.21 -4.58 -11.20
N SER A 100 -20.28 -3.31 -11.60
CA SER A 100 -19.37 -2.25 -11.14
C SER A 100 -19.39 -1.98 -9.64
N ASP A 101 -20.39 -2.47 -8.91
CA ASP A 101 -20.57 -2.29 -7.47
C ASP A 101 -20.46 -3.60 -6.68
N TYR A 102 -19.99 -4.69 -7.31
CA TYR A 102 -19.86 -6.00 -6.66
C TYR A 102 -19.05 -5.92 -5.36
N PHE A 103 -17.85 -5.33 -5.42
CA PHE A 103 -16.95 -5.20 -4.27
C PHE A 103 -17.46 -4.23 -3.20
N ALA A 104 -18.23 -3.21 -3.59
CA ALA A 104 -18.82 -2.25 -2.66
C ALA A 104 -19.93 -2.88 -1.79
N ARG A 105 -20.49 -4.02 -2.22
CA ARG A 105 -21.61 -4.70 -1.56
C ARG A 105 -21.22 -5.99 -0.82
N ILE A 106 -19.93 -6.32 -0.76
CA ILE A 106 -19.48 -7.53 -0.07
C ILE A 106 -19.83 -7.41 1.42
N PRO A 107 -20.64 -8.34 1.97
CA PRO A 107 -21.03 -8.29 3.37
C PRO A 107 -19.84 -8.64 4.27
N LEU A 108 -19.90 -8.17 5.52
CA LEU A 108 -19.05 -8.71 6.59
C LEU A 108 -19.15 -10.23 6.63
N THR A 109 -18.06 -10.93 6.96
CA THR A 109 -17.96 -12.41 7.00
C THR A 109 -18.05 -13.13 5.66
N HIS A 110 -17.99 -12.44 4.50
CA HIS A 110 -18.00 -13.12 3.21
C HIS A 110 -16.92 -14.23 3.15
N PRO A 111 -17.25 -15.44 2.63
CA PRO A 111 -16.39 -16.62 2.78
C PRO A 111 -15.07 -16.52 2.01
N GLU A 112 -15.04 -15.74 0.93
CA GLU A 112 -13.90 -15.65 0.01
C GLU A 112 -13.23 -14.27 -0.02
N LEU A 113 -13.93 -13.23 0.44
CA LEU A 113 -13.51 -11.84 0.23
C LEU A 113 -13.69 -11.03 1.51
N LEU A 114 -12.92 -9.95 1.63
CA LEU A 114 -13.11 -8.94 2.67
C LEU A 114 -14.22 -7.95 2.24
N SER A 115 -15.09 -7.59 3.18
CA SER A 115 -15.99 -6.44 3.02
C SER A 115 -15.22 -5.12 2.87
N PRO A 116 -15.82 -4.03 2.34
CA PRO A 116 -15.18 -2.71 2.26
C PRO A 116 -14.48 -2.26 3.55
N VAL A 117 -15.13 -2.43 4.69
CA VAL A 117 -14.56 -2.02 5.99
C VAL A 117 -13.43 -2.94 6.42
N GLU A 118 -13.53 -4.26 6.18
CA GLU A 118 -12.42 -5.19 6.43
C GLU A 118 -11.21 -4.91 5.52
N ARG A 119 -11.42 -4.43 4.29
CA ARG A 119 -10.33 -4.03 3.38
C ARG A 119 -9.58 -2.81 3.90
N LEU A 120 -10.28 -1.84 4.50
CA LEU A 120 -9.67 -0.67 5.14
C LEU A 120 -8.78 -1.09 6.31
N SER A 121 -9.27 -1.97 7.19
CA SER A 121 -8.47 -2.52 8.30
C SER A 121 -7.34 -3.40 7.78
N GLY A 122 -7.61 -4.19 6.73
CA GLY A 122 -6.63 -5.04 6.07
C GLY A 122 -5.44 -4.27 5.48
N ALA A 123 -5.55 -2.96 5.26
CA ALA A 123 -4.43 -2.11 4.87
C ALA A 123 -3.46 -1.81 6.03
N LYS A 124 -3.86 -2.04 7.29
CA LYS A 124 -3.09 -1.74 8.49
C LYS A 124 -2.10 -2.84 8.88
N LYS A 125 -1.51 -3.48 7.86
CA LYS A 125 -0.49 -4.53 7.99
C LYS A 125 0.63 -4.31 6.97
N ILE A 126 1.81 -4.83 7.28
CA ILE A 126 2.96 -4.89 6.38
C ILE A 126 3.43 -6.35 6.32
N ILE A 127 3.51 -6.88 5.09
CA ILE A 127 4.12 -8.18 4.85
C ILE A 127 5.59 -7.95 4.50
N PHE A 128 6.48 -8.64 5.21
CA PHE A 128 7.92 -8.51 5.06
C PHE A 128 8.53 -9.85 4.64
N SER A 129 9.59 -9.81 3.83
CA SER A 129 10.51 -10.93 3.59
C SER A 129 11.87 -10.41 3.11
N ASN A 130 12.93 -11.15 3.38
CA ASN A 130 14.22 -11.01 2.69
C ASN A 130 14.11 -11.76 1.35
N SER A 131 13.76 -11.04 0.30
CA SER A 131 13.54 -11.59 -1.03
C SER A 131 14.79 -11.50 -1.89
N SER A 132 15.04 -12.51 -2.70
CA SER A 132 16.16 -12.54 -3.65
C SER A 132 15.80 -11.76 -4.91
N VAL A 133 16.64 -10.80 -5.29
CA VAL A 133 16.45 -9.93 -6.45
C VAL A 133 17.34 -10.38 -7.60
N LEU A 134 16.74 -10.65 -8.75
CA LEU A 134 17.40 -11.13 -9.97
C LEU A 134 17.51 -10.07 -11.06
N ALA A 135 16.70 -9.01 -10.98
CA ALA A 135 16.64 -7.97 -12.00
C ALA A 135 16.19 -6.62 -11.41
N SER A 136 16.27 -5.57 -12.22
CA SER A 136 15.66 -4.26 -11.96
C SER A 136 15.02 -3.71 -13.23
N GLY A 137 14.12 -2.74 -13.08
CA GLY A 137 13.38 -2.15 -14.20
C GLY A 137 12.28 -3.07 -14.74
N GLY A 138 11.99 -2.97 -16.04
CA GLY A 138 10.89 -3.70 -16.69
C GLY A 138 9.75 -2.82 -17.18
N TYR A 139 9.98 -1.51 -17.24
CA TYR A 139 9.12 -0.52 -17.88
C TYR A 139 9.61 -0.31 -19.31
N PRO A 140 9.04 -0.98 -20.33
CA PRO A 140 9.71 -1.18 -21.63
C PRO A 140 10.12 0.09 -22.36
N ALA A 141 9.42 1.20 -22.13
CA ALA A 141 9.69 2.48 -22.78
C ALA A 141 10.59 3.43 -21.99
N MET A 142 10.73 3.26 -20.66
CA MET A 142 11.45 4.21 -19.79
C MET A 142 12.62 3.58 -19.04
N ASN A 143 12.49 2.34 -18.61
CA ASN A 143 13.49 1.64 -17.83
C ASN A 143 13.40 0.12 -18.14
N PRO A 144 14.06 -0.35 -19.21
CA PRO A 144 13.99 -1.74 -19.64
C PRO A 144 14.51 -2.69 -18.55
N ARG A 145 14.05 -3.94 -18.57
CA ARG A 145 14.47 -4.93 -17.58
C ARG A 145 15.95 -5.26 -17.75
N VAL A 146 16.72 -5.19 -16.68
CA VAL A 146 18.14 -5.56 -16.64
C VAL A 146 18.35 -6.67 -15.62
N MET A 147 18.86 -7.81 -16.08
CA MET A 147 19.22 -8.93 -15.20
C MET A 147 20.50 -8.58 -14.41
N LYS A 148 20.50 -8.87 -13.12
CA LYS A 148 21.66 -8.67 -12.26
C LYS A 148 22.67 -9.81 -12.47
N LYS A 149 23.95 -9.44 -12.57
CA LYS A 149 25.05 -10.43 -12.68
C LYS A 149 25.17 -11.28 -11.41
N LYS A 150 24.91 -10.67 -10.25
CA LYS A 150 24.90 -11.31 -8.93
C LYS A 150 23.57 -10.99 -8.26
N PRO A 151 22.67 -11.98 -8.10
CA PRO A 151 21.51 -11.84 -7.25
C PRO A 151 21.92 -11.44 -5.82
N HIS A 152 21.07 -10.67 -5.16
CA HIS A 152 21.25 -10.28 -3.75
C HIS A 152 19.90 -10.24 -3.05
N ASP A 153 19.93 -10.35 -1.73
CA ASP A 153 18.72 -10.27 -0.92
C ASP A 153 18.39 -8.81 -0.62
N VAL A 154 17.10 -8.48 -0.66
CA VAL A 154 16.55 -7.18 -0.28
C VAL A 154 15.41 -7.42 0.70
N GLY A 155 15.39 -6.69 1.81
CA GLY A 155 14.22 -6.66 2.69
C GLY A 155 13.07 -5.94 1.99
N ILE A 156 12.04 -6.66 1.55
CA ILE A 156 10.87 -6.06 0.88
C ILE A 156 9.73 -5.93 1.88
N PHE A 157 9.25 -4.71 2.07
CA PHE A 157 8.11 -4.37 2.92
C PHE A 157 6.91 -4.03 2.04
N SER A 158 5.94 -4.92 1.95
CA SER A 158 4.68 -4.67 1.23
C SER A 158 3.73 -3.88 2.10
N LEU A 159 3.63 -2.58 1.78
CA LEU A 159 2.76 -1.63 2.45
C LEU A 159 1.59 -1.29 1.54
N ALA A 160 0.37 -1.41 2.04
CA ALA A 160 -0.82 -1.10 1.27
C ALA A 160 -1.03 0.41 1.10
N GLY A 161 -1.28 0.86 -0.13
CA GLY A 161 -1.63 2.25 -0.41
C GLY A 161 -3.08 2.61 -0.09
N ALA A 162 -3.30 3.89 0.21
CA ALA A 162 -4.65 4.42 0.31
C ALA A 162 -5.33 4.45 -1.07
N CYS A 163 -6.50 3.83 -1.19
CA CYS A 163 -7.24 3.60 -2.44
C CYS A 163 -8.39 4.60 -2.58
N PHE A 164 -8.18 5.71 -3.32
CA PHE A 164 -9.17 6.76 -3.56
C PHE A 164 -9.98 6.59 -4.85
N GLU A 165 -9.56 5.68 -5.72
CA GLU A 165 -10.27 5.28 -6.93
C GLU A 165 -11.58 4.57 -6.64
N ASN A 166 -11.61 3.83 -5.54
CA ASN A 166 -12.82 3.21 -5.00
C ASN A 166 -13.51 4.15 -4.00
N LEU A 167 -14.71 4.62 -4.36
CA LEU A 167 -15.47 5.58 -3.54
C LEU A 167 -15.91 5.01 -2.17
N TYR A 168 -15.90 3.68 -2.01
CA TYR A 168 -16.29 2.96 -0.80
C TYR A 168 -15.09 2.51 0.07
N LEU A 169 -13.85 2.90 -0.31
CA LEU A 169 -12.64 2.66 0.48
C LEU A 169 -12.14 3.98 1.09
N HIS A 170 -10.88 4.38 0.87
CA HIS A 170 -10.27 5.54 1.53
C HIS A 170 -10.96 6.86 1.17
N TYR A 171 -11.63 6.94 0.01
CA TYR A 171 -12.53 8.06 -0.29
C TYR A 171 -13.60 8.22 0.80
N SER A 172 -14.27 7.13 1.19
CA SER A 172 -15.34 7.18 2.20
C SER A 172 -14.86 7.59 3.59
N LEU A 173 -13.56 7.42 3.89
CA LEU A 173 -12.94 7.81 5.17
C LEU A 173 -12.43 9.25 5.17
N PHE A 174 -11.91 9.76 4.05
CA PHE A 174 -11.16 11.02 4.03
C PHE A 174 -11.78 12.10 3.15
N MET A 175 -12.92 11.84 2.51
CA MET A 175 -13.62 12.80 1.68
C MET A 175 -15.02 13.07 2.20
N LEU A 176 -15.39 14.34 2.36
CA LEU A 176 -16.77 14.77 2.61
C LEU A 176 -17.30 15.52 1.39
N ASP A 177 -18.51 15.19 0.98
CA ASP A 177 -19.21 15.85 -0.13
C ASP A 177 -20.74 15.77 0.07
N PRO A 178 -21.58 16.41 -0.77
CA PRO A 178 -23.03 16.37 -0.59
C PRO A 178 -23.67 14.96 -0.59
N ILE A 179 -23.00 13.98 -1.20
CA ILE A 179 -23.42 12.57 -1.27
C ILE A 179 -22.79 11.76 -0.12
N ASN A 180 -21.47 11.86 0.06
CA ASN A 180 -20.75 11.32 1.22
C ASN A 180 -20.73 12.35 2.35
N SER A 181 -21.92 12.64 2.89
CA SER A 181 -22.12 13.79 3.79
C SER A 181 -21.63 13.57 5.21
N LYS A 182 -21.39 12.32 5.61
CA LYS A 182 -20.93 11.97 6.95
C LYS A 182 -20.00 10.77 6.90
N ILE A 183 -18.95 10.81 7.72
CA ILE A 183 -18.10 9.64 7.98
C ILE A 183 -18.60 8.92 9.23
N ASP A 184 -18.95 7.65 9.06
CA ASP A 184 -19.34 6.75 10.15
C ASP A 184 -18.43 5.52 10.12
N SER A 185 -17.34 5.59 10.87
CA SER A 185 -16.34 4.52 10.94
C SER A 185 -15.76 4.41 12.35
N PRO A 186 -16.41 3.65 13.26
CA PRO A 186 -15.98 3.54 14.65
C PRO A 186 -14.53 3.07 14.81
N MET A 187 -14.07 2.16 13.95
CA MET A 187 -12.71 1.64 13.97
C MET A 187 -11.64 2.68 13.64
N PHE A 188 -12.01 3.72 12.88
CA PHE A 188 -11.12 4.80 12.46
C PHE A 188 -11.43 6.12 13.18
N ALA A 189 -12.32 6.10 14.20
CA ALA A 189 -12.82 7.31 14.86
C ALA A 189 -11.69 8.16 15.47
N HIS A 190 -10.62 7.53 15.96
CA HIS A 190 -9.47 8.22 16.55
C HIS A 190 -8.72 9.11 15.55
N LEU A 191 -8.76 8.80 14.25
CA LEU A 191 -8.15 9.65 13.22
C LEU A 191 -8.82 11.03 13.14
N PHE A 192 -10.10 11.11 13.51
CA PHE A 192 -10.92 12.32 13.38
C PHE A 192 -10.98 13.16 14.67
N GLU A 193 -10.14 12.90 15.67
CA GLU A 193 -10.11 13.73 16.88
C GLU A 193 -9.93 15.22 16.50
N LYS A 194 -10.90 16.06 16.84
CA LYS A 194 -10.95 17.51 16.50
C LYS A 194 -11.06 17.82 15.00
N VAL A 195 -11.43 16.84 14.17
CA VAL A 195 -11.73 17.00 12.75
C VAL A 195 -13.24 16.82 12.55
N PRO A 196 -13.95 17.75 11.89
CA PRO A 196 -15.38 17.57 11.62
C PRO A 196 -15.62 16.41 10.65
N THR A 197 -16.59 15.57 10.97
CA THR A 197 -16.98 14.38 10.19
C THR A 197 -18.31 14.52 9.46
N ASP A 198 -18.98 15.68 9.58
CA ASP A 198 -20.16 16.07 8.81
C ASP A 198 -19.80 17.14 7.78
N PHE A 199 -20.34 17.03 6.57
CA PHE A 199 -20.03 17.92 5.45
C PHE A 199 -20.37 19.39 5.72
N LYS A 200 -21.50 19.69 6.37
CA LYS A 200 -21.89 21.09 6.67
C LYS A 200 -20.99 21.69 7.73
N ASP A 201 -20.64 20.91 8.74
CA ASP A 201 -19.74 21.35 9.80
C ASP A 201 -18.32 21.57 9.26
N ALA A 202 -17.84 20.65 8.41
CA ALA A 202 -16.56 20.77 7.72
C ALA A 202 -16.52 21.98 6.78
N GLN A 203 -17.58 22.22 6.00
CA GLN A 203 -17.68 23.37 5.11
C GLN A 203 -17.68 24.70 5.89
N SER A 204 -18.34 24.73 7.04
CA SER A 204 -18.40 25.89 7.93
C SER A 204 -17.04 26.15 8.59
N SER A 205 -16.38 25.11 9.09
CA SER A 205 -15.04 25.16 9.70
C SER A 205 -13.96 25.62 8.72
N LEU A 206 -14.00 25.14 7.47
CA LEU A 206 -13.05 25.53 6.42
C LEU A 206 -13.17 26.99 5.99
N GLY A 207 -14.36 27.56 6.10
CA GLY A 207 -14.62 28.94 5.73
C GLY A 207 -14.31 29.24 4.25
N PRO A 208 -14.09 30.51 3.90
CA PRO A 208 -13.95 30.93 2.50
C PRO A 208 -12.58 30.67 1.86
N TYR A 209 -11.47 30.55 2.61
CA TYR A 209 -10.12 30.65 2.04
C TYR A 209 -9.22 29.41 2.19
N ASP A 210 -9.78 28.23 2.51
CA ASP A 210 -9.03 26.98 2.70
C ASP A 210 -7.79 27.15 3.60
N SER A 211 -7.91 27.98 4.64
CA SER A 211 -6.77 28.47 5.40
C SER A 211 -6.49 27.66 6.67
N ASN A 212 -7.29 26.63 6.97
CA ASN A 212 -7.00 25.72 8.07
C ASN A 212 -6.24 24.49 7.53
N GLY A 213 -5.16 24.08 8.20
CA GLY A 213 -4.38 22.91 7.78
C GLY A 213 -5.11 21.57 7.98
N THR A 214 -6.31 21.62 8.57
CA THR A 214 -7.11 20.46 8.95
C THR A 214 -7.88 19.85 7.79
N LEU A 215 -8.35 20.71 6.87
CA LEU A 215 -9.25 20.36 5.78
C LEU A 215 -8.85 21.16 4.53
N THR A 216 -9.09 20.64 3.34
CA THR A 216 -8.93 21.42 2.10
C THR A 216 -10.00 21.07 1.07
N ARG A 217 -10.35 22.03 0.21
CA ARG A 217 -11.10 21.71 -1.02
C ARG A 217 -10.12 21.16 -2.06
N ILE A 218 -10.58 20.17 -2.82
CA ILE A 218 -9.79 19.59 -3.90
C ILE A 218 -9.85 20.52 -5.11
N ARG A 219 -8.70 20.80 -5.72
CA ARG A 219 -8.58 21.64 -6.92
C ARG A 219 -8.27 20.79 -8.15
N THR A 220 -8.87 21.15 -9.27
CA THR A 220 -8.58 20.59 -10.60
C THR A 220 -8.02 21.70 -11.49
N GLY A 221 -6.92 22.32 -11.05
CA GLY A 221 -6.43 23.60 -11.57
C GLY A 221 -7.05 24.79 -10.81
N LEU A 222 -7.58 25.79 -11.53
CA LEU A 222 -8.29 26.90 -10.90
C LEU A 222 -9.65 26.49 -10.28
N PRO A 223 -10.49 25.64 -10.93
CA PRO A 223 -11.74 25.18 -10.35
C PRO A 223 -11.55 24.19 -9.19
N LEU A 224 -12.61 24.02 -8.41
CA LEU A 224 -12.75 22.99 -7.39
C LEU A 224 -13.35 21.71 -8.00
N LEU A 225 -12.96 20.56 -7.47
CA LEU A 225 -13.69 19.31 -7.72
C LEU A 225 -15.00 19.35 -6.93
N ALA A 226 -16.12 19.17 -7.62
CA ALA A 226 -17.45 19.10 -7.02
C ALA A 226 -18.18 17.80 -7.40
N ARG A 227 -19.18 17.43 -6.60
CA ARG A 227 -20.00 16.23 -6.83
C ARG A 227 -21.50 16.55 -6.74
N SER A 228 -22.29 16.02 -7.68
CA SER A 228 -23.75 16.25 -7.73
C SER A 228 -24.58 14.97 -7.60
N ALA A 229 -23.98 13.81 -7.87
CA ALA A 229 -24.57 12.49 -7.68
C ALA A 229 -23.45 11.46 -7.48
N SER A 230 -23.79 10.21 -7.16
CA SER A 230 -22.82 9.18 -6.77
C SER A 230 -21.63 9.03 -7.72
N ASN A 231 -21.81 9.12 -9.03
CA ASN A 231 -20.68 9.00 -9.99
C ASN A 231 -20.48 10.27 -10.84
N MET A 232 -21.02 11.41 -10.41
CA MET A 232 -21.03 12.65 -11.17
C MET A 232 -20.13 13.69 -10.50
N PHE A 233 -18.85 13.64 -10.84
CA PHE A 233 -17.84 14.62 -10.47
C PHE A 233 -17.64 15.64 -11.59
N TYR A 234 -17.46 16.92 -11.24
CA TYR A 234 -17.29 18.00 -12.20
C TYR A 234 -16.47 19.16 -11.64
N PRO A 235 -15.73 19.91 -12.48
CA PRO A 235 -15.09 21.16 -12.08
C PRO A 235 -16.14 22.24 -11.77
N SER A 236 -15.98 22.98 -10.67
CA SER A 236 -16.86 24.08 -10.28
C SER A 236 -16.08 25.24 -9.66
N PHE A 237 -16.49 26.47 -9.96
CA PHE A 237 -16.03 27.66 -9.22
C PHE A 237 -16.84 27.91 -7.95
N THR A 238 -17.92 27.14 -7.74
CA THR A 238 -18.76 27.25 -6.55
C THR A 238 -18.27 26.31 -5.46
N LYS A 239 -18.39 26.75 -4.20
CA LYS A 239 -17.98 25.97 -3.02
C LYS A 239 -19.08 25.05 -2.49
N LYS A 240 -20.32 25.21 -2.97
CA LYS A 240 -21.52 24.55 -2.42
C LYS A 240 -21.38 23.03 -2.42
N ASN A 241 -20.90 22.48 -3.53
CA ASN A 241 -20.79 21.03 -3.76
C ASN A 241 -19.33 20.56 -3.82
N ALA A 242 -18.38 21.39 -3.37
CA ALA A 242 -16.96 21.08 -3.46
C ALA A 242 -16.61 19.91 -2.54
N VAL A 243 -15.83 18.96 -3.05
CA VAL A 243 -15.31 17.83 -2.27
C VAL A 243 -14.27 18.35 -1.28
N LEU A 244 -14.43 17.99 -0.02
CA LEU A 244 -13.54 18.34 1.08
C LEU A 244 -12.66 17.14 1.40
N PHE A 245 -11.35 17.34 1.43
CA PHE A 245 -10.37 16.36 1.87
C PHE A 245 -10.00 16.62 3.33
N LEU A 246 -10.06 15.58 4.16
CA LEU A 246 -9.75 15.63 5.58
C LEU A 246 -8.23 15.48 5.82
N SER A 247 -7.48 16.52 5.47
CA SER A 247 -6.01 16.55 5.48
C SER A 247 -5.38 16.07 6.79
N GLU A 248 -5.87 16.53 7.94
CA GLU A 248 -5.31 16.13 9.24
C GLU A 248 -5.58 14.65 9.57
N ALA A 249 -6.80 14.16 9.28
CA ALA A 249 -7.14 12.75 9.51
C ALA A 249 -6.31 11.82 8.60
N TYR A 250 -6.13 12.19 7.33
CA TYR A 250 -5.25 11.46 6.42
C TYR A 250 -3.78 11.52 6.85
N PHE A 251 -3.32 12.66 7.37
CA PHE A 251 -1.95 12.76 7.89
C PHE A 251 -1.73 11.81 9.08
N ARG A 252 -2.68 11.71 10.01
CA ARG A 252 -2.62 10.74 11.12
C ARG A 252 -2.64 9.30 10.62
N TYR A 253 -3.44 9.00 9.62
CA TYR A 253 -3.44 7.69 8.95
C TYR A 253 -2.05 7.35 8.39
N GLN A 254 -1.38 8.30 7.72
CA GLN A 254 -0.02 8.12 7.20
C GLN A 254 1.02 7.95 8.32
N LEU A 255 0.87 8.67 9.43
CA LEU A 255 1.76 8.55 10.59
C LEU A 255 1.71 7.16 11.21
N GLU A 256 0.54 6.53 11.30
CA GLU A 256 0.43 5.14 11.76
C GLU A 256 1.17 4.17 10.84
N ASP A 257 0.87 4.24 9.54
CA ASP A 257 1.41 3.31 8.55
C ASP A 257 2.95 3.43 8.46
N ILE A 258 3.47 4.66 8.45
CA ILE A 258 4.91 4.92 8.35
C ILE A 258 5.61 4.64 9.68
N SER A 259 4.97 4.88 10.83
CA SER A 259 5.57 4.54 12.14
C SER A 259 5.75 3.02 12.28
N MET A 260 4.74 2.25 11.88
CA MET A 260 4.83 0.79 11.83
C MET A 260 5.92 0.33 10.85
N LEU A 261 6.01 0.94 9.67
CA LEU A 261 7.05 0.63 8.69
C LEU A 261 8.46 0.89 9.21
N LEU A 262 8.73 2.09 9.74
CA LEU A 262 10.07 2.44 10.25
C LEU A 262 10.47 1.53 11.40
N THR A 263 9.53 1.15 12.25
CA THR A 263 9.77 0.20 13.35
C THR A 263 10.09 -1.20 12.81
N ALA A 264 9.34 -1.68 11.80
CA ALA A 264 9.60 -2.95 11.15
C ALA A 264 10.95 -3.00 10.42
N VAL A 265 11.34 -1.89 9.76
CA VAL A 265 12.65 -1.75 9.10
C VAL A 265 13.77 -1.78 10.14
N ASN A 266 13.60 -1.05 11.24
CA ASN A 266 14.57 -1.02 12.33
C ASN A 266 14.76 -2.41 12.97
N ASP A 267 13.69 -3.18 13.20
CA ASP A 267 13.77 -4.57 13.68
C ASP A 267 14.49 -5.50 12.69
N ALA A 268 14.14 -5.42 11.41
CA ALA A 268 14.75 -6.25 10.39
C ALA A 268 16.25 -5.97 10.25
N ALA A 269 16.64 -4.69 10.25
CA ALA A 269 18.02 -4.24 10.16
C ALA A 269 18.83 -4.64 11.40
N GLN A 270 18.26 -4.51 12.60
CA GLN A 270 18.85 -5.00 13.84
C GLN A 270 19.15 -6.50 13.76
N LYS A 271 18.17 -7.30 13.31
CA LYS A 271 18.33 -8.76 13.16
C LYS A 271 19.35 -9.13 12.08
N ALA A 272 19.48 -8.31 11.04
CA ALA A 272 20.50 -8.47 10.00
C ALA A 272 21.91 -8.03 10.44
N GLY A 273 22.03 -7.30 11.56
CA GLY A 273 23.29 -6.79 12.07
C GLY A 273 23.94 -5.72 11.17
N LYS A 274 23.15 -5.07 10.31
CA LYS A 274 23.61 -3.99 9.41
C LYS A 274 22.62 -2.81 9.44
N PRO A 275 23.10 -1.56 9.37
CA PRO A 275 22.21 -0.41 9.27
C PRO A 275 21.42 -0.44 7.95
N ALA A 276 20.17 -0.01 7.98
CA ALA A 276 19.27 -0.04 6.84
C ALA A 276 19.54 1.11 5.86
N LEU A 277 19.43 0.79 4.58
CA LEU A 277 19.11 1.74 3.52
C LEU A 277 17.72 1.37 3.00
N LEU A 278 16.73 2.20 3.33
CA LEU A 278 15.35 2.01 2.90
C LEU A 278 15.06 2.82 1.64
N LYS A 279 14.58 2.16 0.59
CA LYS A 279 13.91 2.83 -0.52
C LYS A 279 12.42 3.00 -0.26
N ALA A 280 12.04 4.21 0.11
CA ALA A 280 10.68 4.62 0.43
C ALA A 280 9.88 4.97 -0.85
N THR A 281 9.54 3.94 -1.63
CA THR A 281 8.70 4.06 -2.82
C THR A 281 7.35 4.73 -2.48
N ALA A 282 6.89 5.65 -3.33
CA ALA A 282 5.64 6.36 -3.15
C ALA A 282 4.41 5.43 -3.23
N VAL A 283 3.91 4.99 -2.06
CA VAL A 283 2.80 4.04 -1.94
C VAL A 283 1.45 4.71 -2.15
N GLY A 284 0.56 4.11 -2.94
CA GLY A 284 -0.79 4.65 -3.21
C GLY A 284 -0.81 5.89 -4.11
N MET A 285 0.34 6.29 -4.66
CA MET A 285 0.47 7.51 -5.47
C MET A 285 0.25 7.28 -6.97
N GLY A 286 0.09 6.03 -7.41
CA GLY A 286 -0.19 5.68 -8.81
C GLY A 286 -1.67 5.77 -9.14
N PHE A 287 -2.24 4.67 -9.63
CA PHE A 287 -3.67 4.59 -9.97
C PHE A 287 -4.58 4.87 -8.76
N PHE A 288 -4.14 4.50 -7.56
CA PHE A 288 -4.91 4.68 -6.32
C PHE A 288 -5.15 6.14 -5.91
N ALA A 289 -4.37 7.08 -6.44
CA ALA A 289 -4.54 8.50 -6.20
C ALA A 289 -5.57 9.16 -7.12
N LYS A 290 -6.43 8.40 -7.81
CA LYS A 290 -7.40 8.94 -8.79
C LYS A 290 -8.82 8.84 -8.29
N ILE A 291 -9.44 9.95 -7.88
CA ILE A 291 -10.86 9.94 -7.52
C ILE A 291 -11.71 9.54 -8.73
N ASN A 292 -12.54 8.50 -8.53
CA ASN A 292 -13.39 7.93 -9.57
C ASN A 292 -12.61 7.61 -10.86
N GLU A 293 -11.33 7.22 -10.71
CA GLU A 293 -10.38 6.86 -11.78
C GLU A 293 -9.99 8.01 -12.73
N GLN A 294 -10.47 9.22 -12.47
CA GLN A 294 -10.35 10.36 -13.37
C GLN A 294 -9.51 11.49 -12.80
N TYR A 295 -9.79 11.89 -11.56
CA TYR A 295 -9.23 13.11 -10.98
C TYR A 295 -8.03 12.76 -10.10
N ASP A 296 -6.84 13.07 -10.61
CA ASP A 296 -5.58 12.83 -9.91
C ASP A 296 -5.42 13.78 -8.71
N ILE A 297 -5.29 13.19 -7.52
CA ILE A 297 -5.06 13.89 -6.26
C ILE A 297 -3.70 13.55 -5.64
N GLN A 298 -2.77 12.95 -6.38
CA GLN A 298 -1.40 12.66 -5.93
C GLN A 298 -0.75 13.88 -5.29
N HIS A 299 -0.99 15.06 -5.86
CA HIS A 299 -0.48 16.34 -5.38
C HIS A 299 -0.95 16.72 -3.97
N LEU A 300 -2.06 16.16 -3.48
CA LEU A 300 -2.53 16.30 -2.11
C LEU A 300 -1.94 15.20 -1.20
N LEU A 301 -1.85 13.97 -1.72
CA LEU A 301 -1.50 12.79 -0.92
C LEU A 301 0.01 12.69 -0.62
N TYR A 302 0.86 12.86 -1.64
CA TYR A 302 2.32 12.67 -1.51
C TYR A 302 2.97 13.63 -0.49
N PRO A 303 2.58 14.92 -0.40
CA PRO A 303 3.05 15.79 0.67
C PRO A 303 2.80 15.26 2.10
N HIS A 304 1.67 14.60 2.34
CA HIS A 304 1.39 14.01 3.66
C HIS A 304 2.24 12.78 3.94
N TYR A 305 2.52 11.96 2.92
CA TYR A 305 3.45 10.83 3.00
C TYR A 305 4.86 11.31 3.38
N LEU A 306 5.39 12.32 2.68
CA LEU A 306 6.70 12.92 2.98
C LEU A 306 6.76 13.53 4.38
N ARG A 307 5.77 14.36 4.76
CA ARG A 307 5.71 14.97 6.09
C ARG A 307 5.64 13.95 7.21
N ALA A 308 5.05 12.78 6.96
CA ALA A 308 4.97 11.73 7.98
C ALA A 308 6.35 11.10 8.22
N PHE A 309 7.11 10.79 7.16
CA PHE A 309 8.52 10.41 7.29
C PHE A 309 9.34 11.48 8.00
N GLN A 310 9.24 12.74 7.57
CA GLN A 310 9.96 13.86 8.17
C GLN A 310 9.69 13.96 9.68
N LYS A 311 8.40 13.98 10.06
CA LYS A 311 7.98 14.11 11.46
C LYS A 311 8.46 12.95 12.31
N LEU A 312 8.35 11.71 11.83
CA LEU A 312 8.72 10.52 12.58
C LEU A 312 10.24 10.39 12.72
N LEU A 313 11.00 10.61 11.66
CA LEU A 313 12.47 10.55 11.69
C LEU A 313 13.10 11.67 12.52
N GLN A 314 12.44 12.83 12.64
CA GLN A 314 12.89 13.93 13.50
C GLN A 314 12.54 13.71 14.98
N LYS A 315 11.37 13.11 15.28
CA LYS A 315 10.88 12.99 16.66
C LYS A 315 11.30 11.71 17.36
N HIS A 316 11.44 10.62 16.61
CA HIS A 316 11.68 9.29 17.15
C HIS A 316 13.07 8.79 16.75
N SER A 317 13.56 7.79 17.48
CA SER A 317 14.90 7.24 17.26
C SER A 317 14.81 5.86 16.61
N TYR A 318 15.38 5.73 15.40
CA TYR A 318 15.50 4.46 14.68
C TYR A 318 16.99 4.13 14.48
N PRO A 319 17.68 3.59 15.51
CA PRO A 319 19.14 3.46 15.51
C PRO A 319 19.71 2.55 14.42
N TRP A 320 18.90 1.67 13.85
CA TRP A 320 19.31 0.77 12.78
C TRP A 320 18.92 1.27 11.39
N ILE A 321 18.42 2.50 11.24
CA ILE A 321 18.15 3.11 9.94
C ILE A 321 19.19 4.20 9.70
N ALA A 322 20.08 3.98 8.73
CA ALA A 322 21.07 4.98 8.35
C ALA A 322 20.57 5.88 7.23
N LYS A 323 19.83 5.32 6.26
CA LYS A 323 19.43 6.04 5.05
C LYS A 323 17.98 5.76 4.67
N VAL A 324 17.30 6.81 4.19
CA VAL A 324 16.00 6.70 3.52
C VAL A 324 16.10 7.42 2.18
N GLU A 325 16.08 6.63 1.10
CA GLU A 325 16.01 7.12 -0.27
C GLU A 325 14.55 7.13 -0.73
N PHE A 326 14.13 8.22 -1.39
CA PHE A 326 12.84 8.29 -2.07
C PHE A 326 13.06 8.15 -3.58
N PRO A 327 12.71 6.99 -4.19
CA PRO A 327 12.69 6.85 -5.64
C PRO A 327 11.66 7.80 -6.25
N THR A 328 12.10 8.72 -7.10
CA THR A 328 11.22 9.65 -7.82
C THR A 328 11.20 9.34 -9.31
N PHE A 329 10.01 9.30 -9.91
CA PHE A 329 9.82 8.90 -11.31
C PHE A 329 9.35 10.05 -12.21
N ASN A 330 9.13 11.23 -11.64
CA ASN A 330 8.72 12.42 -12.37
C ASN A 330 9.16 13.69 -11.63
N GLU A 331 9.22 14.80 -12.37
CA GLU A 331 9.63 16.11 -11.86
C GLU A 331 8.69 16.68 -10.77
N PRO A 332 7.35 16.57 -10.86
CA PRO A 332 6.47 17.04 -9.79
C PRO A 332 6.76 16.43 -8.42
N LEU A 333 7.03 15.12 -8.35
CA LEU A 333 7.37 14.44 -7.10
C LEU A 333 8.74 14.91 -6.57
N GLN A 334 9.71 15.18 -7.45
CA GLN A 334 11.01 15.74 -7.06
C GLN A 334 10.85 17.12 -6.44
N GLN A 335 10.10 18.02 -7.09
CA GLN A 335 9.85 19.36 -6.56
C GLN A 335 9.13 19.33 -5.20
N GLN A 336 8.16 18.41 -5.03
CA GLN A 336 7.48 18.23 -3.76
C GLN A 336 8.41 17.67 -2.67
N PHE A 337 9.29 16.74 -3.03
CA PHE A 337 10.32 16.23 -2.11
C PHE A 337 11.23 17.35 -1.65
N ASP A 338 11.84 18.09 -2.59
CA ASP A 338 12.81 19.14 -2.29
C ASP A 338 12.20 20.26 -1.44
N ALA A 339 10.91 20.57 -1.65
CA ALA A 339 10.20 21.58 -0.87
C ALA A 339 9.79 21.15 0.55
N ILE A 340 9.72 19.85 0.84
CA ILE A 340 9.27 19.32 2.14
C ILE A 340 10.44 18.79 2.96
N MET A 341 11.38 18.10 2.33
CA MET A 341 12.57 17.52 2.95
C MET A 341 13.77 18.49 2.89
N ASP A 342 13.51 19.79 3.02
CA ASP A 342 14.50 20.87 2.91
C ASP A 342 15.43 20.96 4.13
N THR A 343 15.01 20.37 5.25
CA THR A 343 15.71 20.43 6.53
C THR A 343 16.43 19.10 6.80
N PRO A 344 17.76 19.11 7.02
CA PRO A 344 18.51 17.90 7.36
C PRO A 344 17.97 17.20 8.61
N ILE A 345 17.99 15.87 8.61
CA ILE A 345 17.61 15.04 9.76
C ILE A 345 18.90 14.46 10.38
N GLU A 346 19.17 14.79 11.63
CA GLU A 346 20.49 14.65 12.28
C GLU A 346 21.08 13.22 12.27
N LYS A 347 20.23 12.18 12.31
CA LYS A 347 20.66 10.78 12.46
C LYS A 347 20.43 9.89 11.24
N VAL A 348 19.66 10.36 10.27
CA VAL A 348 19.23 9.57 9.11
C VAL A 348 19.44 10.40 7.87
N GLU A 349 20.25 9.90 6.94
CA GLU A 349 20.43 10.53 5.64
C GLU A 349 19.15 10.34 4.82
N VAL A 350 18.44 11.43 4.53
CA VAL A 350 17.22 11.40 3.73
C VAL A 350 17.45 12.13 2.41
N TYR A 351 17.19 11.45 1.30
CA TYR A 351 17.44 12.00 -0.04
C TYR A 351 16.51 11.37 -1.08
N GLN A 352 16.45 11.97 -2.28
CA GLN A 352 15.74 11.40 -3.41
C GLN A 352 16.71 11.02 -4.54
N ARG A 353 16.34 10.00 -5.34
CA ARG A 353 17.03 9.65 -6.58
C ARG A 353 16.04 9.17 -7.64
N SER A 354 16.36 9.43 -8.89
CA SER A 354 15.63 8.91 -10.05
C SER A 354 16.22 7.58 -10.51
N ARG A 355 15.92 6.49 -9.80
CA ARG A 355 16.35 5.11 -10.16
C ARG A 355 15.31 4.06 -9.75
N ASP A 356 15.43 2.85 -10.28
CA ASP A 356 14.50 1.76 -9.98
C ASP A 356 14.49 1.38 -8.51
N VAL A 357 13.34 0.90 -8.02
CA VAL A 357 13.17 0.49 -6.61
C VAL A 357 14.13 -0.63 -6.23
N LEU A 358 14.43 -1.57 -7.14
CA LEU A 358 15.33 -2.71 -6.87
C LEU A 358 16.77 -2.48 -7.36
N GLU A 359 17.14 -1.24 -7.71
CA GLU A 359 18.48 -0.90 -8.17
C GLU A 359 19.39 -0.35 -7.05
N PHE A 360 20.19 -1.22 -6.44
CA PHE A 360 21.21 -0.85 -5.48
C PHE A 360 22.61 -0.99 -6.09
N THR A 361 23.54 -0.15 -5.67
CA THR A 361 24.97 -0.25 -6.01
C THR A 361 25.63 -1.37 -5.19
N GLU A 362 26.77 -1.87 -5.65
CA GLU A 362 27.52 -2.90 -4.91
C GLU A 362 27.95 -2.42 -3.52
N GLU A 363 28.37 -1.15 -3.39
CA GLU A 363 28.71 -0.52 -2.11
C GLU A 363 27.51 -0.48 -1.16
N GLU A 364 26.31 -0.15 -1.66
CA GLU A 364 25.10 -0.14 -0.84
C GLU A 364 24.75 -1.54 -0.32
N ILE A 365 24.86 -2.56 -1.18
CA ILE A 365 24.60 -3.96 -0.82
C ILE A 365 25.62 -4.48 0.20
N GLU A 366 26.88 -4.07 0.10
CA GLU A 366 27.94 -4.50 1.00
C GLU A 366 27.78 -3.87 2.39
N ASN A 367 27.52 -2.57 2.45
CA ASN A 367 27.56 -1.78 3.69
C ASN A 367 26.22 -1.72 4.44
N TYR A 368 25.09 -1.93 3.77
CA TYR A 368 23.77 -1.75 4.37
C TYR A 368 22.91 -3.01 4.29
N PHE A 369 21.93 -3.09 5.20
CA PHE A 369 20.74 -3.89 4.97
C PHE A 369 19.85 -3.14 3.97
N VAL A 370 19.98 -3.49 2.68
CA VAL A 370 19.18 -2.87 1.63
C VAL A 370 17.74 -3.34 1.71
N CYS A 371 16.82 -2.39 1.76
CA CYS A 371 15.38 -2.66 1.82
C CYS A 371 14.59 -1.72 0.93
N ALA A 372 13.39 -2.15 0.55
CA ALA A 372 12.50 -1.42 -0.34
C ALA A 372 11.05 -1.60 0.07
N ILE A 373 10.26 -0.54 -0.12
CA ILE A 373 8.81 -0.64 -0.02
C ILE A 373 8.25 -1.16 -1.34
N ASN A 374 7.52 -2.27 -1.27
CA ASN A 374 6.60 -2.68 -2.34
C ASN A 374 5.28 -1.92 -2.15
N PRO A 375 4.86 -1.08 -3.13
CA PRO A 375 3.63 -0.30 -3.02
C PRO A 375 2.42 -1.18 -3.32
N ALA A 376 2.02 -1.97 -2.33
CA ALA A 376 1.00 -3.00 -2.45
C ALA A 376 -0.43 -2.44 -2.38
N ASP A 377 -1.39 -3.32 -2.62
CA ASP A 377 -2.77 -3.15 -2.18
C ASP A 377 -3.11 -4.11 -1.02
N ALA A 378 -4.20 -3.84 -0.32
CA ALA A 378 -4.56 -4.59 0.88
C ALA A 378 -5.32 -5.89 0.61
N PHE A 379 -5.75 -6.12 -0.63
CA PHE A 379 -6.86 -7.00 -0.96
C PHE A 379 -6.60 -7.89 -2.19
N SER A 380 -5.41 -7.88 -2.75
CA SER A 380 -4.91 -8.81 -3.76
C SER A 380 -3.67 -9.55 -3.25
N TYR A 381 -3.13 -10.47 -4.06
CA TYR A 381 -1.85 -11.07 -3.75
C TYR A 381 -0.72 -10.05 -3.90
N THR A 382 0.26 -10.13 -3.00
CA THR A 382 1.50 -9.33 -3.11
C THR A 382 2.16 -9.52 -4.47
N GLY A 383 2.53 -8.42 -5.13
CA GLY A 383 3.02 -8.44 -6.50
C GLY A 383 1.90 -8.37 -7.56
N ASN A 384 0.64 -8.38 -7.14
CA ASN A 384 -0.61 -8.20 -7.89
C ASN A 384 -0.54 -8.64 -9.36
N GLU A 385 -0.29 -7.71 -10.28
CA GLU A 385 -0.32 -8.01 -11.71
C GLU A 385 0.94 -8.73 -12.23
N TRP A 386 0.77 -9.62 -13.22
CA TRP A 386 1.85 -10.49 -13.73
C TRP A 386 2.47 -10.05 -15.07
N GLY A 387 1.93 -8.99 -15.67
CA GLY A 387 2.40 -8.48 -16.98
C GLY A 387 2.08 -7.01 -17.23
N PHE A 388 1.54 -6.30 -16.22
CA PHE A 388 1.31 -4.87 -16.28
C PHE A 388 2.55 -4.11 -15.80
N GLY A 389 2.79 -2.92 -16.35
CA GLY A 389 3.93 -2.07 -15.99
C GLY A 389 3.75 -1.28 -14.68
N SER A 390 3.18 -1.88 -13.65
CA SER A 390 3.08 -1.26 -12.30
C SER A 390 4.38 -1.50 -11.52
N VAL A 391 4.65 -0.67 -10.52
CA VAL A 391 5.86 -0.82 -9.67
C VAL A 391 5.83 -2.15 -8.92
N GLU A 392 4.70 -2.48 -8.32
CA GLU A 392 4.50 -3.73 -7.60
C GLU A 392 4.68 -4.96 -8.53
N ALA A 393 4.11 -4.92 -9.73
CA ALA A 393 4.28 -5.99 -10.71
C ALA A 393 5.75 -6.22 -11.06
N MET A 394 6.53 -5.14 -11.23
CA MET A 394 7.96 -5.22 -11.54
C MET A 394 8.76 -5.76 -10.37
N ILE A 395 8.46 -5.34 -9.14
CA ILE A 395 9.11 -5.91 -7.95
C ILE A 395 8.83 -7.42 -7.88
N GLY A 396 7.57 -7.83 -8.09
CA GLY A 396 7.19 -9.24 -8.08
C GLY A 396 7.80 -10.08 -9.20
N LEU A 397 8.05 -9.51 -10.39
CA LEU A 397 8.66 -10.21 -11.53
C LEU A 397 10.19 -10.25 -11.46
N ASN A 398 10.80 -9.35 -10.68
CA ASN A 398 12.24 -9.21 -10.57
C ASN A 398 12.81 -9.84 -9.28
N SER A 399 11.96 -10.37 -8.41
CA SER A 399 12.35 -10.95 -7.13
C SER A 399 11.52 -12.18 -6.75
N SER A 400 11.89 -12.85 -5.66
CA SER A 400 11.12 -13.96 -5.08
C SER A 400 9.85 -13.51 -4.33
N LEU A 401 9.52 -12.21 -4.32
CA LEU A 401 8.41 -11.63 -3.53
C LEU A 401 7.11 -12.44 -3.58
N ARG A 402 6.68 -12.87 -4.77
CA ARG A 402 5.42 -13.64 -4.95
C ARG A 402 5.49 -15.03 -4.32
N MET A 403 6.68 -15.59 -4.17
CA MET A 403 6.88 -16.85 -3.46
C MET A 403 6.97 -16.67 -1.95
N ASP A 404 7.44 -15.49 -1.52
CA ASP A 404 7.72 -15.21 -0.12
C ASP A 404 6.50 -14.64 0.62
N GLN A 405 5.68 -13.82 -0.06
CA GLN A 405 4.67 -12.95 0.55
C GLN A 405 3.22 -13.25 0.12
N ILE A 406 2.97 -14.34 -0.61
CA ILE A 406 1.62 -14.83 -0.91
C ILE A 406 1.31 -15.99 0.05
N PRO A 407 0.29 -15.90 0.92
CA PRO A 407 0.01 -16.94 1.93
C PRO A 407 -0.27 -18.33 1.37
N LEU A 408 -0.77 -18.39 0.13
CA LEU A 408 -1.00 -19.65 -0.58
C LEU A 408 0.29 -20.36 -0.99
N GLU A 409 1.38 -19.61 -1.22
CA GLU A 409 2.71 -20.14 -1.54
C GLU A 409 3.59 -20.26 -0.29
N ASN A 410 3.46 -19.32 0.65
CA ASN A 410 4.15 -19.33 1.93
C ASN A 410 3.14 -19.36 3.10
N PRO A 411 2.72 -20.56 3.55
CA PRO A 411 1.77 -20.70 4.65
C PRO A 411 2.28 -20.17 6.00
N LEU A 412 3.58 -19.91 6.15
CA LEU A 412 4.13 -19.30 7.38
C LEU A 412 3.52 -17.94 7.66
N LEU A 413 3.04 -17.23 6.61
CA LEU A 413 2.32 -15.98 6.77
C LEU A 413 1.01 -16.14 7.55
N LEU A 414 0.46 -17.34 7.67
CA LEU A 414 -0.75 -17.63 8.46
C LEU A 414 -0.41 -18.22 9.84
N ASP A 415 0.86 -18.46 10.14
CA ASP A 415 1.33 -18.90 11.45
C ASP A 415 1.54 -17.67 12.35
N SER A 416 0.95 -17.71 13.55
CA SER A 416 1.05 -16.64 14.55
C SER A 416 2.49 -16.39 15.03
N ASN A 417 3.40 -17.36 14.89
CA ASN A 417 4.83 -17.18 15.14
C ASN A 417 5.48 -16.16 14.20
N HIS A 418 4.88 -15.92 13.03
CA HIS A 418 5.34 -14.94 12.05
C HIS A 418 4.59 -13.61 12.15
N HIS A 419 3.62 -13.50 13.08
CA HIS A 419 2.81 -12.29 13.27
C HIS A 419 3.40 -11.45 14.41
N ILE A 420 3.71 -10.19 14.10
CA ILE A 420 4.32 -9.24 15.04
C ILE A 420 3.32 -8.10 15.27
N PRO A 421 2.64 -8.08 16.42
CA PRO A 421 1.74 -6.99 16.77
C PRO A 421 2.55 -5.72 17.01
N VAL A 422 2.01 -4.59 16.56
CA VAL A 422 2.59 -3.26 16.74
C VAL A 422 1.56 -2.37 17.44
N ARG A 423 1.94 -1.85 18.61
CA ARG A 423 1.17 -0.83 19.31
C ARG A 423 1.66 0.54 18.89
N ILE A 424 0.74 1.43 18.50
CA ILE A 424 1.06 2.82 18.14
C ILE A 424 0.41 3.74 19.17
N ASN A 425 1.21 4.53 19.88
CA ASN A 425 0.69 5.46 20.88
C ASN A 425 0.20 6.78 20.22
N SER A 426 -0.37 7.69 21.02
CA SER A 426 -0.88 8.98 20.54
C SER A 426 0.19 9.94 20.00
N ALA A 427 1.47 9.70 20.33
CA ALA A 427 2.61 10.41 19.75
C ALA A 427 3.14 9.74 18.46
N PHE A 428 2.48 8.68 18.00
CA PHE A 428 2.85 7.85 16.85
C PHE A 428 4.22 7.17 17.02
N GLU A 429 4.67 6.96 18.25
CA GLU A 429 5.76 6.02 18.53
C GLU A 429 5.17 4.61 18.50
N ALA A 430 5.87 3.70 17.82
CA ALA A 430 5.44 2.34 17.60
C ALA A 430 6.33 1.36 18.36
N GLU A 431 5.70 0.40 19.03
CA GLU A 431 6.35 -0.63 19.85
C GLU A 431 5.97 -2.01 19.31
N LEU A 432 6.97 -2.86 19.10
CA LEU A 432 6.73 -4.27 18.78
C LEU A 432 6.36 -5.01 20.06
N LEU A 433 5.22 -5.68 20.05
CA LEU A 433 4.76 -6.45 21.20
C LEU A 433 5.30 -7.87 21.13
N ASP A 434 5.85 -8.37 22.24
CA ASP A 434 6.26 -9.77 22.36
C ASP A 434 5.04 -10.68 22.28
N SER A 435 4.95 -11.48 21.21
CA SER A 435 3.90 -12.49 21.03
C SER A 435 3.92 -13.59 22.11
N LYS A 436 5.03 -13.72 22.86
CA LYS A 436 5.21 -14.75 23.89
C LYS A 436 4.54 -14.44 25.23
N THR A 437 4.19 -13.19 25.52
CA THR A 437 3.68 -12.78 26.83
C THR A 437 2.17 -13.01 27.00
N ASN A 438 1.44 -13.25 25.91
CA ASN A 438 -0.02 -13.46 25.95
C ASN A 438 -0.47 -14.91 26.23
N ASN A 439 0.44 -15.87 26.33
CA ASN A 439 0.12 -17.26 26.72
C ASN A 439 0.12 -17.49 28.25
N LEU A 440 0.25 -16.44 29.07
CA LEU A 440 0.23 -16.56 30.54
C LEU A 440 -1.07 -16.06 31.20
N HIS A 441 -2.07 -15.67 30.42
CA HIS A 441 -3.41 -15.35 30.92
C HIS A 441 -4.50 -15.99 30.05
N LEU A 442 -4.61 -17.31 30.16
CA LEU A 442 -5.87 -18.05 29.97
C LEU A 442 -6.03 -19.05 31.12
#